data_AF-A0A538K7I3-F1
#
_entry.id   AF-A0A538K7I3-F1
#
_cell.length_a   1.000
_cell.length_b   1.000
_cell.length_c   1.000
_cell.angle_alpha   90.00
_cell.angle_beta   90.00
_cell.angle_gamma   90.00
#
_symmetry.space_group_name_H-M   'P 1'
#
loop_
_entity.id
_entity.type
_entity.pdbx_description
1 polymer ?
#
loop_
_entity_poly.entity_id
_entity_poly.type
_entity_poly.pdbx_seq_one_letter_code
_entity_poly.pdbx_strand_id
1 'polypeptide(L)'
;MSPAPRNARSRRDPVPRTLSNAYRRPSPYCTRVMADRVYLAGPPFAEEYRRRAALLLRGAGIEPVDPMRRDFRGNTTGHEAEIVEGDLEDIRGCEAMLAAFTAPDEGTAMEAWYAHSLGKPVIAYTGGSPCHPWAAYVSAEIRADLEDAVGALVETLSRVPG
;
A
#
# COMPACT_ATOMS: atom_id res chain seq x y z
N MET A 1 -57.57 -29.45 56.68
CA MET A 1 -57.00 -28.21 56.09
C MET A 1 -55.83 -27.79 56.97
N SER A 2 -54.60 -27.85 56.45
CA SER A 2 -53.38 -27.44 57.14
C SER A 2 -52.68 -26.34 56.32
N PRO A 3 -52.06 -25.34 56.97
CA PRO A 3 -50.93 -24.66 56.36
C PRO A 3 -49.71 -24.62 57.30
N ALA A 4 -48.53 -24.85 56.73
CA ALA A 4 -47.24 -24.52 57.33
C ALA A 4 -46.65 -23.31 56.60
N PRO A 5 -46.00 -22.35 57.28
CA PRO A 5 -45.42 -21.18 56.64
C PRO A 5 -43.94 -21.35 56.22
N ARG A 6 -43.60 -20.60 55.16
CA ARG A 6 -42.27 -20.22 54.66
C ARG A 6 -41.52 -19.40 55.75
N ASN A 7 -40.20 -19.21 55.78
CA ASN A 7 -39.25 -18.94 54.71
C ASN A 7 -37.82 -18.94 55.31
N ALA A 8 -36.83 -19.46 54.60
CA ALA A 8 -35.41 -19.40 54.96
C ALA A 8 -34.73 -18.19 54.31
N ARG A 9 -33.92 -17.43 55.06
CA ARG A 9 -32.92 -16.49 54.53
C ARG A 9 -31.55 -16.87 55.09
N SER A 10 -30.65 -17.31 54.22
CA SER A 10 -29.23 -17.52 54.54
C SER A 10 -28.37 -16.69 53.59
N ARG A 11 -27.44 -15.97 54.20
CA ARG A 11 -26.48 -15.02 53.62
C ARG A 11 -25.38 -15.78 52.85
N ARG A 12 -24.86 -15.20 51.77
CA ARG A 12 -23.57 -15.59 51.18
C ARG A 12 -22.73 -14.34 50.92
N ASP A 13 -21.49 -14.40 51.37
CA ASP A 13 -20.47 -13.36 51.30
C ASP A 13 -19.90 -13.18 49.87
N PRO A 14 -19.37 -11.99 49.52
CA PRO A 14 -18.72 -11.74 48.24
C PRO A 14 -17.24 -12.12 48.25
N VAL A 15 -16.78 -12.72 47.15
CA VAL A 15 -15.39 -13.11 46.86
C VAL A 15 -14.53 -11.86 46.54
N PRO A 16 -13.30 -11.73 47.06
CA PRO A 16 -12.41 -10.62 46.70
C PRO A 16 -11.59 -10.94 45.44
N ARG A 17 -11.69 -10.08 44.41
CA ARG A 17 -10.77 -10.03 43.26
C ARG A 17 -9.62 -9.08 43.57
N THR A 18 -8.44 -9.63 43.79
CA THR A 18 -7.16 -8.92 43.64
C THR A 18 -6.83 -8.75 42.16
N LEU A 19 -6.34 -7.57 41.75
CA LEU A 19 -4.93 -7.38 41.34
C LEU A 19 -4.68 -5.96 40.77
N SER A 20 -3.75 -5.29 41.45
CA SER A 20 -2.73 -4.31 41.00
C SER A 20 -3.06 -3.33 39.87
N ASN A 21 -3.19 -2.06 40.27
CA ASN A 21 -3.05 -0.88 39.44
C ASN A 21 -1.54 -0.50 39.39
N ALA A 22 -0.87 -0.71 38.27
CA ALA A 22 0.50 -0.22 38.06
C ALA A 22 0.76 0.03 36.56
N TYR A 23 1.06 1.30 36.23
CA TYR A 23 1.74 1.76 35.02
C TYR A 23 1.23 1.28 33.66
N ARG A 24 0.21 1.94 33.11
CA ARG A 24 0.08 2.02 31.64
C ARG A 24 1.10 3.02 31.10
N ARG A 25 2.28 2.52 30.75
CA ARG A 25 3.12 3.20 29.77
C ARG A 25 2.35 3.24 28.43
N PRO A 26 2.31 4.37 27.70
CA PRO A 26 1.78 4.36 26.35
C PRO A 26 2.60 3.38 25.48
N SER A 27 1.89 2.57 24.70
CA SER A 27 2.47 1.59 23.78
C SER A 27 3.31 2.30 22.71
N PRO A 28 4.53 1.85 22.41
CA PRO A 28 5.35 2.39 21.32
C PRO A 28 4.75 2.16 19.93
N TYR A 29 3.65 1.42 19.82
CA TYR A 29 2.99 1.09 18.54
C TYR A 29 1.89 2.07 18.12
N CYS A 30 1.79 3.25 18.73
CA CYS A 30 0.92 4.32 18.23
C CYS A 30 1.71 5.26 17.32
N THR A 31 2.26 4.70 16.24
CA THR A 31 2.96 5.43 15.18
C THR A 31 2.21 5.22 13.88
N ARG A 32 1.52 6.29 13.46
CA ARG A 32 1.02 6.59 12.11
C ARG A 32 0.28 5.45 11.39
N VAL A 33 -1.04 5.40 11.57
CA VAL A 33 -1.95 4.70 10.64
C VAL A 33 -2.04 5.52 9.35
N MET A 34 -0.97 5.54 8.55
CA MET A 34 -1.06 5.87 7.14
C MET A 34 -0.67 4.57 6.45
N ALA A 35 -1.63 3.89 5.84
CA ALA A 35 -1.31 2.71 5.04
C ALA A 35 -0.27 3.13 4.00
N ASP A 36 0.81 2.37 3.85
CA ASP A 36 1.80 2.66 2.82
C ASP A 36 1.10 2.73 1.48
N ARG A 37 1.38 3.78 0.71
CA ARG A 37 0.76 4.00 -0.61
C ARG A 37 1.77 3.69 -1.69
N VAL A 38 1.34 2.97 -2.73
CA VAL A 38 2.20 2.59 -3.84
C VAL A 38 1.59 3.02 -5.16
N TYR A 39 2.36 3.76 -5.94
CA TYR A 39 1.95 4.17 -7.27
C TYR A 39 2.13 3.03 -8.28
N LEU A 40 1.11 2.78 -9.11
CA LEU A 40 1.11 1.75 -10.14
C LEU A 40 1.38 2.36 -11.52
N ALA A 41 2.66 2.54 -11.84
CA ALA A 41 3.09 3.02 -13.15
C ALA A 41 3.04 1.88 -14.18
N GLY A 42 2.60 2.20 -15.40
CA GLY A 42 2.57 1.23 -16.48
C GLY A 42 1.76 1.72 -17.68
N PRO A 43 1.97 1.11 -18.86
CA PRO A 43 1.31 1.55 -20.08
C PRO A 43 -0.22 1.61 -19.93
N PRO A 44 -0.93 2.51 -20.64
CA PRO A 44 -2.37 2.68 -20.48
C PRO A 44 -3.15 1.38 -20.77
N PHE A 45 -2.63 0.51 -21.63
CA PHE A 45 -3.20 -0.80 -21.96
C PHE A 45 -2.90 -1.92 -20.94
N ALA A 46 -2.09 -1.68 -19.91
CA ALA A 46 -1.68 -2.67 -18.91
C ALA A 46 -2.73 -2.87 -17.78
N GLU A 47 -4.02 -2.97 -18.12
CA GLU A 47 -5.11 -3.10 -17.16
C GLU A 47 -5.00 -4.37 -16.29
N GLU A 48 -4.61 -5.50 -16.89
CA GLU A 48 -4.42 -6.75 -16.16
C GLU A 48 -3.33 -6.64 -15.09
N TYR A 49 -2.20 -6.00 -15.44
CA TYR A 49 -1.11 -5.73 -14.50
C TYR A 49 -1.63 -4.91 -13.32
N ARG A 50 -2.30 -3.77 -13.58
CA ARG A 50 -2.81 -2.90 -12.52
C ARG A 50 -3.81 -3.63 -11.62
N ARG A 51 -4.72 -4.42 -12.20
CA ARG A 51 -5.69 -5.23 -11.44
C ARG A 51 -4.99 -6.23 -10.52
N ARG A 52 -4.04 -7.01 -11.04
CA ARG A 52 -3.31 -8.02 -10.27
C ARG A 52 -2.44 -7.39 -9.18
N ALA A 53 -1.68 -6.35 -9.53
CA ALA A 53 -0.84 -5.61 -8.59
C ALA A 53 -1.67 -5.02 -7.43
N ALA A 54 -2.81 -4.39 -7.74
CA ALA A 54 -3.69 -3.83 -6.73
C ALA A 54 -4.23 -4.88 -5.76
N LEU A 55 -4.57 -6.08 -6.24
CA LEU A 55 -5.02 -7.19 -5.37
C LEU A 55 -3.90 -7.66 -4.44
N LEU A 56 -2.69 -7.84 -4.98
CA LEU A 56 -1.52 -8.28 -4.20
C LEU A 56 -1.14 -7.25 -3.12
N LEU A 57 -1.08 -5.97 -3.48
CA LEU A 57 -0.75 -4.88 -2.55
C LEU A 57 -1.78 -4.75 -1.44
N ARG A 58 -3.09 -4.79 -1.78
CA ARG A 58 -4.16 -4.77 -0.77
C ARG A 58 -4.09 -5.98 0.15
N GLY A 59 -3.74 -7.16 -0.38
CA GLY A 59 -3.49 -8.37 0.41
C GLY A 59 -2.35 -8.21 1.41
N ALA A 60 -1.39 -7.33 1.13
CA ALA A 60 -0.28 -6.95 2.01
C ALA A 60 -0.59 -5.74 2.92
N GLY A 61 -1.82 -5.19 2.88
CA GLY A 61 -2.19 -4.00 3.67
C GLY A 61 -1.66 -2.66 3.10
N ILE A 62 -1.22 -2.66 1.85
CA ILE A 62 -0.69 -1.49 1.14
C ILE A 62 -1.77 -0.95 0.20
N GLU A 63 -1.92 0.38 0.16
CA GLU A 63 -2.93 1.04 -0.68
C GLU A 63 -2.37 1.33 -2.08
N PRO A 64 -2.92 0.72 -3.15
CA PRO A 64 -2.50 0.98 -4.52
C PRO A 64 -3.09 2.30 -5.06
N VAL A 65 -2.27 3.09 -5.73
CA VAL A 65 -2.68 4.31 -6.43
C VAL A 65 -2.56 4.07 -7.94
N ASP A 66 -3.72 3.90 -8.58
CA ASP A 66 -3.84 3.70 -10.02
C ASP A 66 -4.07 5.06 -10.73
N PRO A 67 -3.17 5.54 -11.61
CA PRO A 67 -3.38 6.79 -12.35
C PRO A 67 -4.62 6.78 -13.23
N MET A 68 -5.05 5.59 -13.70
CA MET A 68 -6.21 5.43 -14.57
C MET A 68 -7.55 5.58 -13.83
N ARG A 69 -7.53 5.93 -12.53
CA ARG A 69 -8.71 6.29 -11.74
C ARG A 69 -9.29 7.65 -12.10
N ARG A 70 -8.49 8.54 -12.69
CA ARG A 70 -8.94 9.85 -13.19
C ARG A 70 -9.52 9.67 -14.58
N ASP A 71 -10.71 10.22 -14.81
CA ASP A 71 -11.45 10.04 -16.05
C ASP A 71 -10.99 11.04 -17.13
N PHE A 72 -9.88 10.70 -17.80
CA PHE A 72 -9.42 11.40 -19.01
C PHE A 72 -9.46 10.49 -20.25
N ARG A 73 -10.16 9.36 -20.16
CA ARG A 73 -10.15 8.31 -21.19
C ARG A 73 -10.79 8.85 -22.47
N GLY A 74 -9.96 9.14 -23.47
CA GLY A 74 -10.38 9.54 -24.81
C GLY A 74 -10.38 11.04 -25.08
N ASN A 75 -9.95 11.89 -24.14
CA ASN A 75 -9.82 13.33 -24.36
C ASN A 75 -8.63 13.93 -23.59
N THR A 76 -7.41 13.50 -23.94
CA THR A 76 -6.19 14.03 -23.33
C THR A 76 -5.80 15.42 -23.85
N THR A 77 -6.30 15.79 -25.03
CA THR A 77 -6.02 17.06 -25.70
C THR A 77 -6.63 18.23 -24.90
N GLY A 78 -5.77 19.14 -24.44
CA GLY A 78 -6.17 20.29 -23.61
C GLY A 78 -6.20 20.00 -22.10
N HIS A 79 -5.90 18.78 -21.68
CA HIS A 79 -5.81 18.37 -20.27
C HIS A 79 -4.41 17.86 -19.89
N GLU A 80 -3.41 18.05 -20.75
CA GLU A 80 -2.07 17.46 -20.58
C GLU A 80 -1.43 17.89 -19.26
N ALA A 81 -1.51 19.18 -18.92
CA ALA A 81 -0.97 19.70 -17.67
C ALA A 81 -1.70 19.09 -16.46
N GLU A 82 -3.03 19.01 -16.48
CA GLU A 82 -3.83 18.46 -15.39
C GLU A 82 -3.55 16.97 -15.16
N ILE A 83 -3.41 16.21 -16.24
CA ILE A 83 -3.07 14.78 -16.19
C ILE A 83 -1.69 14.61 -15.56
N VAL A 84 -0.68 15.28 -16.13
CA VAL A 84 0.71 15.13 -15.69
C VAL A 84 0.89 15.67 -14.26
N GLU A 85 0.38 16.85 -13.93
CA GLU A 85 0.50 17.40 -12.58
C GLU A 85 -0.18 16.52 -11.54
N GLY A 86 -1.35 15.95 -11.88
CA GLY A 86 -2.03 14.99 -11.03
C GLY A 86 -1.25 13.68 -10.84
N ASP A 87 -0.58 13.17 -11.88
CA ASP A 87 0.29 11.98 -11.77
C ASP A 87 1.47 12.30 -10.85
N LEU A 88 2.12 13.46 -11.03
CA LEU A 88 3.23 13.90 -10.19
C LEU A 88 2.81 14.10 -8.72
N GLU A 89 1.61 14.61 -8.46
CA GLU A 89 1.06 14.74 -7.11
C GLU A 89 0.78 13.37 -6.48
N ASP A 90 0.18 12.46 -7.23
CA ASP A 90 -0.06 11.08 -6.79
C ASP A 90 1.25 10.36 -6.45
N ILE A 91 2.28 10.51 -7.28
CA ILE A 91 3.63 9.96 -7.04
C ILE A 91 4.25 10.56 -5.78
N ARG A 92 4.16 11.89 -5.58
CA ARG A 92 4.67 12.54 -4.36
C ARG A 92 4.04 11.95 -3.09
N GLY A 93 2.74 11.67 -3.14
CA GLY A 93 1.95 11.13 -2.04
C GLY A 93 2.05 9.61 -1.84
N CYS A 94 2.89 8.90 -2.58
CA CYS A 94 3.18 7.48 -2.41
C CYS A 94 4.56 7.26 -1.78
N GLU A 95 4.75 6.15 -1.07
CA GLU A 95 6.04 5.80 -0.45
C GLU A 95 6.97 5.10 -1.45
N ALA A 96 6.40 4.36 -2.40
CA ALA A 96 7.14 3.64 -3.44
C ALA A 96 6.36 3.60 -4.76
N MET A 97 7.02 3.10 -5.80
CA MET A 97 6.43 2.85 -7.10
C MET A 97 6.65 1.40 -7.53
N LEU A 98 5.60 0.77 -8.05
CA LEU A 98 5.70 -0.43 -8.86
C LEU A 98 5.52 0.00 -10.32
N ALA A 99 6.52 -0.27 -11.17
CA ALA A 99 6.52 0.17 -12.56
C ALA A 99 6.53 -1.02 -13.53
N ALA A 100 5.52 -1.13 -14.39
CA ALA A 100 5.46 -2.14 -15.43
C ALA A 100 6.26 -1.73 -16.67
N PHE A 101 7.49 -2.23 -16.77
CA PHE A 101 8.34 -2.13 -17.97
C PHE A 101 8.23 -3.37 -18.86
N THR A 102 6.99 -3.82 -19.11
CA THR A 102 6.69 -4.96 -20.00
C THR A 102 6.63 -4.55 -21.48
N ALA A 103 6.47 -3.25 -21.76
CA ALA A 103 6.51 -2.65 -23.08
C ALA A 103 7.05 -1.21 -22.98
N PRO A 104 7.65 -0.65 -24.05
CA PRO A 104 8.05 0.76 -24.07
C PRO A 104 6.84 1.68 -23.91
N ASP A 105 6.94 2.62 -22.97
CA ASP A 105 5.92 3.64 -22.71
C ASP A 105 6.60 4.88 -22.11
N GLU A 106 6.42 6.03 -22.77
CA GLU A 106 7.07 7.29 -22.38
C GLU A 106 6.56 7.79 -21.03
N GLY A 107 5.25 7.67 -20.77
CA GLY A 107 4.64 8.05 -19.50
C GLY A 107 5.25 7.30 -18.33
N THR A 108 5.24 5.96 -18.40
CA THR A 108 5.82 5.08 -17.39
C THR A 108 7.29 5.39 -17.12
N ALA A 109 8.08 5.67 -18.17
CA ALA A 109 9.48 6.04 -18.02
C ALA A 109 9.66 7.39 -17.30
N MET A 110 8.84 8.39 -17.65
CA MET A 110 8.88 9.71 -17.03
C MET A 110 8.41 9.69 -15.58
N GLU A 111 7.36 8.92 -15.27
CA GLU A 111 6.88 8.68 -13.91
C GLU A 111 7.98 8.03 -13.05
N ALA A 112 8.60 6.94 -13.55
CA ALA A 112 9.66 6.24 -12.84
C ALA A 112 10.90 7.10 -12.61
N TRP A 113 11.30 7.90 -13.61
CA TRP A 113 12.36 8.88 -13.45
C TRP A 113 12.03 9.90 -12.37
N TYR A 114 10.80 10.39 -12.35
CA TYR A 114 10.36 11.36 -11.36
C TYR A 114 10.36 10.77 -9.94
N ALA A 115 9.81 9.57 -9.73
CA ALA A 115 9.86 8.88 -8.44
C ALA A 115 11.31 8.65 -7.97
N HIS A 116 12.18 8.18 -8.87
CA HIS A 116 13.62 8.03 -8.62
C HIS A 116 14.27 9.36 -8.21
N SER A 117 13.96 10.46 -8.88
CA SER A 117 14.51 11.79 -8.56
C SER A 117 14.10 12.31 -7.18
N LEU A 118 12.97 11.83 -6.65
CA LEU A 118 12.52 12.11 -5.28
C LEU A 118 13.14 11.16 -4.24
N GLY A 119 14.00 10.23 -4.65
CA GLY A 119 14.56 9.20 -3.79
C GLY A 119 13.57 8.10 -3.39
N LYS A 120 12.42 8.00 -4.07
CA LYS A 120 11.44 6.95 -3.80
C LYS A 120 11.88 5.64 -4.49
N PRO A 121 11.80 4.49 -3.80
CA PRO A 121 12.16 3.22 -4.41
C PRO A 121 11.20 2.88 -5.57
N VAL A 122 11.79 2.56 -6.71
CA VAL A 122 11.08 2.07 -7.91
C VAL A 122 11.38 0.58 -8.06
N ILE A 123 10.35 -0.26 -8.02
CA ILE A 123 10.47 -1.68 -8.31
C ILE A 123 9.96 -1.92 -9.73
N ALA A 124 10.84 -2.34 -10.63
CA ALA A 124 10.48 -2.64 -12.01
C ALA A 124 9.97 -4.08 -12.15
N TYR A 125 8.78 -4.21 -12.73
CA TYR A 125 8.24 -5.47 -13.22
C TYR A 125 8.41 -5.56 -14.74
N THR A 126 9.11 -6.57 -15.25
CA THR A 126 9.43 -6.67 -16.69
C THR A 126 8.67 -7.75 -17.45
N GLY A 127 7.95 -8.64 -16.75
CA GLY A 127 7.26 -9.78 -17.39
C GLY A 127 8.21 -10.71 -18.14
N GLY A 128 9.49 -10.77 -17.73
CA GLY A 128 10.54 -11.54 -18.40
C GLY A 128 11.20 -10.84 -19.59
N SER A 129 10.76 -9.63 -19.96
CA SER A 129 11.41 -8.86 -21.02
C SER A 129 12.76 -8.31 -20.54
N PRO A 130 13.77 -8.20 -21.44
CA PRO A 130 15.01 -7.51 -21.13
C PRO A 130 14.74 -6.07 -20.69
N CYS A 131 15.33 -5.68 -19.56
CA CYS A 131 15.14 -4.34 -19.03
C CYS A 131 15.95 -3.34 -19.85
N HIS A 132 15.32 -2.23 -20.27
CA HIS A 132 16.01 -1.13 -20.93
C HIS A 132 16.99 -0.46 -19.94
N PRO A 133 18.18 0.02 -20.37
CA PRO A 133 19.17 0.61 -19.46
C PRO A 133 18.64 1.73 -18.58
N TRP A 134 17.74 2.57 -19.09
CA TRP A 134 17.12 3.64 -18.31
C TRP A 134 16.16 3.10 -17.23
N ALA A 135 15.37 2.07 -17.56
CA ALA A 135 14.50 1.42 -16.59
C ALA A 135 15.35 0.75 -15.49
N ALA A 136 16.47 0.12 -15.85
CA ALA A 136 17.40 -0.45 -14.89
C ALA A 136 18.04 0.62 -13.99
N TYR A 137 18.42 1.77 -14.54
CA TYR A 137 19.04 2.87 -13.79
C TYR A 137 18.10 3.47 -12.73
N VAL A 138 16.83 3.68 -13.07
CA VAL A 138 15.86 4.29 -12.13
C VAL A 138 15.37 3.30 -11.07
N SER A 139 15.50 2.00 -11.32
CA SER A 139 14.98 0.95 -10.46
C SER A 139 15.88 0.67 -9.26
N ALA A 140 15.29 0.57 -8.08
CA ALA A 140 15.93 0.01 -6.90
C ALA A 140 16.10 -1.52 -7.05
N GLU A 141 15.09 -2.19 -7.61
CA GLU A 141 15.14 -3.62 -7.95
C GLU A 141 14.35 -3.91 -9.23
N ILE A 142 14.71 -4.99 -9.92
CA ILE A 142 14.08 -5.44 -11.17
C ILE A 142 13.65 -6.90 -10.99
N ARG A 143 12.38 -7.19 -11.26
CA ARG A 143 11.78 -8.52 -11.14
C ARG A 143 11.04 -8.90 -12.42
N ALA A 144 11.22 -10.14 -12.84
CA ALA A 144 10.55 -10.67 -14.03
C ALA A 144 9.11 -11.08 -13.74
N ASP A 145 8.82 -11.50 -12.51
CA ASP A 145 7.52 -11.94 -12.03
C ASP A 145 6.83 -10.86 -11.19
N LEU A 146 5.50 -10.80 -11.24
CA LEU A 146 4.73 -9.72 -10.60
C LEU A 146 4.64 -9.93 -9.09
N GLU A 147 4.43 -11.17 -8.65
CA GLU A 147 4.37 -11.54 -7.25
C GLU A 147 5.72 -11.27 -6.57
N ASP A 148 6.83 -11.61 -7.24
CA ASP A 148 8.18 -11.27 -6.78
C ASP A 148 8.40 -9.75 -6.70
N ALA A 149 7.91 -8.99 -7.69
CA ALA A 149 7.99 -7.53 -7.69
C ALA A 149 7.24 -6.91 -6.49
N VAL A 150 6.03 -7.40 -6.20
CA VAL A 150 5.26 -6.95 -5.03
C VAL A 150 5.94 -7.37 -3.73
N GLY A 151 6.51 -8.58 -3.66
CA GLY A 151 7.28 -9.05 -2.50
C GLY A 151 8.47 -8.15 -2.19
N ALA A 152 9.28 -7.81 -3.20
CA ALA A 152 10.41 -6.88 -3.05
C ALA A 152 9.95 -5.49 -2.57
N LEU A 153 8.80 -5.03 -3.04
CA LEU A 153 8.22 -3.76 -2.60
C LEU A 153 7.82 -3.79 -1.12
N VAL A 154 7.15 -4.85 -0.67
CA VAL A 154 6.77 -5.04 0.75
C VAL A 154 8.01 -5.07 1.65
N GLU A 155 9.06 -5.78 1.23
CA GLU A 155 10.33 -5.80 1.96
C GLU A 155 10.97 -4.42 2.02
N THR A 156 10.92 -3.66 0.93
CA THR A 156 11.49 -2.32 0.85
C THR A 156 10.81 -1.37 1.84
N LEU A 157 9.47 -1.35 1.85
CA LEU A 157 8.70 -0.50 2.76
C LEU A 157 8.91 -0.88 4.23
N SER A 158 9.08 -2.18 4.51
CA SER A 158 9.34 -2.67 5.88
C SER A 158 10.72 -2.26 6.44
N ARG A 159 11.65 -1.82 5.58
CA ARG A 159 13.03 -1.47 5.97
C ARG A 159 13.22 0.02 6.28
N VAL A 160 12.25 0.88 5.95
CA VAL A 160 12.34 2.33 6.20
C VAL A 160 11.89 2.62 7.64
N PRO A 161 12.77 3.06 8.56
CA PRO A 161 12.33 3.55 9.86
C PRO A 161 11.60 4.89 9.66
N GLY A 162 10.36 4.98 10.16
CA GLY A 162 9.52 6.18 10.07
C GLY A 162 9.96 7.35 10.95
#